data_AF-A0A348W786-F1
#
_entry.id   AF-A0A348W786-F1
#
_cell.length_a   1.000
_cell.length_b   1.000
_cell.length_c   1.000
_cell.angle_alpha   90.00
_cell.angle_beta   90.00
_cell.angle_gamma   90.00
#
_symmetry.space_group_name_H-M   'P 1'
#
loop_
_entity.id
_entity.type
_entity.pdbx_description
1 polymer ?
#
loop_
_entity_poly.entity_id
_entity_poly.type
_entity_poly.pdbx_seq_one_letter_code
_entity_poly.pdbx_strand_id
1 'polypeptide(L)' 'ARAGTLGPAIAMHLINNLYAIGIVSQAEYLDGAALFVVARPLDDPTLIWDWVPQEILVTFCLWLVARLALRR' A
#
# COMPACT_ATOMS: atom_id res chain seq x y z
N ALA A 1 -14.35 -8.24 22.59
CA ALA A 1 -14.09 -9.27 21.56
C ALA A 1 -12.61 -9.20 21.18
N ARG A 2 -11.83 -10.27 21.35
CA ARG A 2 -10.46 -10.32 20.82
C ARG A 2 -10.57 -10.35 19.31
N ALA A 3 -10.07 -9.32 18.62
CA ALA A 3 -9.99 -9.35 17.17
C ALA A 3 -9.12 -10.56 16.78
N GLY A 4 -9.70 -11.55 16.10
CA GLY A 4 -8.91 -12.60 15.45
C GLY A 4 -7.97 -11.98 14.43
N THR A 5 -6.89 -12.67 14.05
CA THR A 5 -5.85 -12.14 13.14
C THR A 5 -6.39 -11.69 11.76
N LEU A 6 -7.55 -12.19 11.35
CA LEU A 6 -8.23 -11.84 10.10
C LEU A 6 -8.69 -10.38 10.03
N GLY A 7 -9.32 -9.85 11.08
CA GLY A 7 -9.86 -8.49 11.07
C GLY A 7 -8.78 -7.41 10.85
N PRO A 8 -7.69 -7.41 11.64
CA PRO A 8 -6.56 -6.52 11.44
C PRO A 8 -5.88 -6.69 10.08
N ALA A 9 -5.76 -7.92 9.58
CA ALA A 9 -5.17 -8.18 8.27
C ALA A 9 -5.99 -7.56 7.13
N ILE A 10 -7.32 -7.72 7.17
CA ILE A 10 -8.23 -7.12 6.18
C ILE A 10 -8.17 -5.59 6.24
N ALA A 11 -8.20 -5.00 7.44
CA ALA A 11 -8.10 -3.56 7.61
C ALA A 11 -6.78 -3.00 7.06
N MET A 12 -5.66 -3.67 7.36
CA MET A 12 -4.35 -3.29 6.86
C MET A 12 -4.28 -3.41 5.32
N HIS A 13 -4.82 -4.49 4.74
CA HIS A 13 -4.87 -4.66 3.29
C HIS A 13 -5.74 -3.58 2.61
N LEU A 14 -6.88 -3.24 3.20
CA LEU A 14 -7.75 -2.19 2.68
C LEU A 14 -7.03 -0.83 2.65
N ILE A 15 -6.34 -0.49 3.74
CA ILE A 15 -5.55 0.75 3.82
C ILE A 15 -4.42 0.74 2.77
N ASN A 16 -3.75 -0.39 2.58
CA ASN A 16 -2.70 -0.52 1.56
C ASN A 16 -3.24 -0.29 0.14
N ASN A 17 -4.42 -0.83 -0.18
CA ASN A 17 -5.04 -0.60 -1.49
C ASN A 17 -5.50 0.85 -1.68
N LEU A 18 -6.06 1.48 -0.64
CA LEU A 18 -6.43 2.90 -0.69
C LEU A 18 -5.20 3.78 -0.94
N TYR A 19 -4.06 3.44 -0.34
CA TYR A 19 -2.79 4.10 -0.63
C TYR A 19 -2.36 3.92 -2.10
N ALA A 20 -2.42 2.69 -2.62
CA ALA A 20 -2.01 2.37 -4.00
C ALA A 20 -2.90 3.00 -5.08
N ILE A 21 -4.16 3.33 -4.76
CA ILE A 21 -5.08 3.96 -5.74
C ILE A 21 -5.12 5.48 -5.53
N GLY A 22 -5.12 5.94 -4.28
CA GLY A 22 -5.32 7.36 -3.95
C GLY A 22 -4.04 8.18 -3.83
N ILE A 23 -2.90 7.57 -3.50
CA ILE A 23 -1.64 8.31 -3.29
C ILE A 23 -0.71 8.16 -4.48
N VAL A 24 -0.34 6.94 -4.86
CA VAL A 24 0.49 6.73 -6.04
C VAL A 24 -0.04 5.59 -6.89
N SER A 25 -0.41 5.90 -8.13
CA SER A 25 -0.89 4.90 -9.09
C SER A 25 -0.08 4.93 -10.39
N GLN A 26 -0.25 3.91 -11.23
CA GLN A 26 0.34 3.87 -12.57
C GLN A 26 -0.57 4.51 -13.59
N ALA A 27 0.02 5.16 -14.60
CA ALA A 27 -0.73 5.75 -15.69
C ALA A 27 -1.67 4.71 -16.32
N GLU A 28 -2.91 5.12 -16.58
CA GLU A 28 -3.97 4.28 -17.17
C GLU A 28 -4.49 3.14 -16.26
N TYR A 29 -4.01 3.04 -15.00
CA TYR A 29 -4.41 1.99 -14.07
C TYR A 29 -5.03 2.58 -12.79
N LEU A 30 -6.33 2.91 -12.82
CA LEU A 30 -7.05 3.50 -11.67
C LEU A 30 -6.40 4.79 -11.12
N ASP A 31 -5.82 5.60 -11.99
CA ASP A 31 -5.08 6.83 -11.66
C ASP A 31 -5.97 8.08 -11.50
N GLY A 32 -7.26 8.01 -11.86
CA GLY A 32 -8.15 9.17 -11.88
C GLY A 32 -8.34 9.89 -10.54
N ALA A 33 -7.99 9.24 -9.42
CA ALA A 33 -8.01 9.83 -8.08
C ALA A 33 -6.63 9.85 -7.39
N ALA A 34 -5.56 9.49 -8.11
CA ALA A 34 -4.22 9.38 -7.56
C ALA A 34 -3.55 10.75 -7.42
N LEU A 35 -2.87 10.97 -6.28
CA LEU A 35 -2.10 12.20 -6.06
C LEU A 35 -0.83 12.26 -6.92
N PHE A 36 -0.19 11.11 -7.14
CA PHE A 36 0.98 10.93 -7.99
C PHE A 36 0.73 9.82 -9.00
N VAL A 37 1.16 10.04 -10.24
CA VAL A 37 1.02 9.06 -11.31
C VAL A 37 2.40 8.70 -11.86
N VAL A 38 2.73 7.42 -11.82
CA VAL A 38 3.94 6.86 -12.41
C VAL A 38 3.68 6.60 -13.89
N ALA A 39 4.21 7.45 -14.75
CA ALA A 39 4.13 7.30 -16.21
C ALA A 39 5.29 6.46 -16.75
N ARG A 40 5.50 5.26 -16.18
CA ARG A 40 6.42 4.27 -16.72
C ARG A 40 5.68 3.03 -17.22
N PRO A 41 6.17 2.39 -18.29
CA PRO A 41 5.59 1.15 -18.79
C PRO A 41 5.63 0.04 -17.72
N LEU A 42 4.52 -0.69 -17.56
CA LEU A 42 4.42 -1.84 -16.66
C LEU A 42 5.37 -2.99 -17.01
N ASP A 43 5.79 -3.07 -18.27
CA ASP A 43 6.73 -4.05 -18.79
C ASP A 43 8.20 -3.64 -18.62
N ASP A 44 8.48 -2.47 -18.04
CA ASP A 44 9.83 -2.06 -17.65
C ASP A 44 10.35 -2.95 -16.50
N PRO A 45 11.36 -3.81 -16.74
CA PRO A 45 11.86 -4.73 -15.71
C PRO A 45 12.56 -4.02 -14.54
N THR A 46 12.92 -2.74 -14.70
CA THR A 46 13.55 -1.94 -13.63
C THR A 46 12.53 -1.29 -12.71
N LEU A 47 11.29 -1.13 -13.16
CA LEU A 47 10.21 -0.49 -12.39
C LEU A 47 9.99 -1.15 -11.03
N ILE A 48 10.03 -2.49 -10.99
CA ILE A 48 9.81 -3.23 -9.74
C ILE A 48 10.90 -2.96 -8.70
N TRP A 49 12.15 -2.78 -9.12
CA TRP A 49 13.27 -2.57 -8.21
C TRP A 49 13.28 -1.17 -7.59
N ASP A 50 12.78 -0.18 -8.33
CA ASP A 50 12.59 1.17 -7.79
C ASP A 50 11.37 1.24 -6.85
N TRP A 51 10.37 0.40 -7.07
CA TRP A 51 9.11 0.42 -6.32
C TRP A 51 9.12 -0.41 -5.03
N VAL A 52 9.77 -1.58 -5.06
CA VAL A 52 9.81 -2.54 -3.93
C VAL A 52 10.26 -1.89 -2.60
N PRO A 53 11.31 -1.05 -2.55
CA PRO A 53 11.72 -0.41 -1.31
C PRO A 53 10.61 0.43 -0.66
N GLN A 54 9.85 1.15 -1.48
CA GLN A 54 8.71 1.95 -1.02
C GLN A 54 7.60 1.07 -0.46
N GLU A 55 7.20 0.02 -1.17
CA GLU A 55 6.14 -0.91 -0.74
C GLU A 55 6.49 -1.61 0.59
N ILE A 56 7.76 -2.01 0.76
CA ILE A 56 8.27 -2.59 2.01
C ILE A 56 8.15 -1.56 3.14
N LEU A 57 8.57 -0.31 2.91
CA LEU A 57 8.51 0.74 3.92
C LEU A 57 7.08 1.07 4.34
N VAL A 58 6.16 1.24 3.38
CA VAL A 58 4.75 1.53 3.65
C VAL A 58 4.10 0.37 4.41
N THR A 59 4.29 -0.86 3.95
CA THR A 59 3.76 -2.06 4.62
C THR A 59 4.30 -2.19 6.04
N PHE A 60 5.60 -1.96 6.24
CA PHE A 60 6.21 -1.99 7.56
C PHE A 60 5.66 -0.90 8.49
N CYS A 61 5.48 0.33 7.98
CA CYS A 61 4.86 1.43 8.74
C CYS A 61 3.42 1.10 9.12
N LEU A 62 2.60 0.59 8.20
CA LEU A 62 1.22 0.16 8.49
C LEU A 62 1.20 -0.94 9.55
N TRP A 63 2.11 -1.91 9.47
CA TRP A 63 2.25 -2.96 10.47
C TRP A 63 2.62 -2.38 11.83
N LEU A 64 3.56 -1.43 11.89
CA LEU A 64 3.99 -0.80 13.13
C LEU A 64 2.84 0.00 13.77
N VAL A 65 2.10 0.77 12.96
CA VAL A 65 0.92 1.51 13.40
C VAL A 65 -0.15 0.56 13.95
N ALA A 66 -0.48 -0.50 13.22
CA ALA A 66 -1.42 -1.51 13.69
C ALA A 66 -0.93 -2.15 15.00
N ARG A 67 0.36 -2.49 15.07
CA ARG A 67 0.99 -3.08 16.25
C ARG A 67 1.01 -2.14 17.44
N LEU A 68 1.07 -0.82 17.26
CA LEU A 68 0.99 0.17 18.33
C LEU A 68 -0.46 0.39 18.77
N ALA A 69 -1.39 0.51 17.83
CA ALA A 69 -2.81 0.75 18.09
C ALA A 69 -3.49 -0.43 18.80
N LEU A 70 -3.11 -1.66 18.46
CA LEU A 70 -3.67 -2.90 19.03
C LEU A 70 -3.00 -3.34 20.34
N ARG A 71 -2.01 -2.60 20.87
CA ARG A 71 -1.41 -2.85 22.20
C ARG A 71 -2.25 -2.27 23.36
N ARG A 72 -3.49 -1.86 23.08
CA ARG A 72 -4.50 -1.42 24.07
C ARG A 72 -5.48 -2.56 24.34
#